data_AF-A0AAV8EPB3-F1
#
_entry.id   AF-A0AAV8EPB3-F1
#
_cell.length_a   1.000
_cell.length_b   1.000
_cell.length_c   1.000
_cell.angle_alpha   90.00
_cell.angle_beta   90.00
_cell.angle_gamma   90.00
#
_symmetry.space_group_name_H-M   'P 1'
#
loop_
_entity.id
_entity.type
_entity.pdbx_description
1 polymer ?
#
loop_
_entity_poly.entity_id
_entity_poly.type
_entity_poly.pdbx_seq_one_letter_code
_entity_poly.pdbx_strand_id
1 'polypeptide(L)'
;MASSSANDAVPIFIREVSVRSFIFEIYMKPSSSIRSSPIFNFGGHDWRLRWNISCSKEVLLWLLLIPEDHEVKATVQFTMLDKYGELSSQYKRVSRTFPSTAYSDKMGMFLGHMSLENHITNDCFNVHCTIFIDGKTTKSELNQNSNSLVKQISNLFLSQDTSDITFEVDGETFPAHRAVLAARSPVFKAELFGQMVEANTDCE
;
A
#
# COMPACT_ATOMS: atom_id res chain seq x y z
N MET A 1 -57.90 23.58 13.44
CA MET A 1 -57.28 22.60 12.52
C MET A 1 -56.05 23.26 11.91
N ALA A 2 -54.86 22.94 12.41
CA ALA A 2 -53.60 23.36 11.80
C ALA A 2 -52.84 22.07 11.47
N SER A 3 -52.72 21.79 10.18
CA SER A 3 -51.98 20.65 9.65
C SER A 3 -50.48 20.94 9.78
N SER A 4 -49.82 20.23 10.68
CA SER A 4 -48.36 20.17 10.77
C SER A 4 -47.81 19.45 9.54
N SER A 5 -47.11 20.20 8.68
CA SER A 5 -46.26 19.67 7.60
C SER A 5 -45.14 18.85 8.22
N ALA A 6 -45.12 17.54 7.97
CA ALA A 6 -43.99 16.68 8.30
C ALA A 6 -42.80 17.08 7.40
N ASN A 7 -41.69 17.47 8.01
CA ASN A 7 -40.43 17.67 7.31
C ASN A 7 -39.89 16.31 6.88
N ASP A 8 -39.99 15.98 5.60
CA ASP A 8 -39.32 14.83 4.99
C ASP A 8 -37.81 15.08 4.98
N ALA A 9 -37.12 14.56 6.01
CA ALA A 9 -35.67 14.53 6.03
C ALA A 9 -35.18 13.51 4.97
N VAL A 10 -34.55 14.01 3.92
CA VAL A 10 -33.84 13.18 2.94
C VAL A 10 -32.70 12.45 3.66
N PRO A 11 -32.64 11.10 3.64
CA PRO A 11 -31.61 10.37 4.35
C PRO A 11 -30.22 10.68 3.77
N ILE A 12 -29.33 11.17 4.63
CA ILE A 12 -27.91 11.37 4.31
C ILE A 12 -27.27 9.98 4.30
N PHE A 13 -26.99 9.45 3.10
CA PHE A 13 -26.21 8.23 2.95
C PHE A 13 -24.72 8.55 3.09
N ILE A 14 -24.16 8.30 4.29
CA ILE A 14 -22.72 8.32 4.50
C ILE A 14 -22.16 7.02 3.91
N ARG A 15 -21.49 7.11 2.76
CA ARG A 15 -20.70 6.00 2.22
C ARG A 15 -19.33 6.01 2.88
N GLU A 16 -18.92 4.86 3.40
CA GLU A 16 -17.55 4.67 3.88
C GLU A 16 -16.60 4.69 2.66
N VAL A 17 -15.64 5.62 2.66
CA VAL A 17 -14.65 5.76 1.59
C VAL A 17 -13.27 5.67 2.22
N SER A 18 -12.49 4.67 1.80
CA SER A 18 -11.09 4.58 2.18
C SER A 18 -10.24 5.48 1.27
N VAL A 19 -9.35 6.28 1.85
CA VAL A 19 -8.45 7.19 1.10
C VAL A 19 -7.00 7.00 1.53
N ARG A 20 -6.08 6.93 0.55
CA ARG A 20 -4.62 6.94 0.79
C ARG A 20 -3.87 7.58 -0.35
N SER A 21 -2.78 8.27 0.00
CA SER A 21 -1.86 8.91 -0.95
C SER A 21 -0.51 8.20 -0.98
N PHE A 22 0.10 8.17 -2.17
CA PHE A 22 1.39 7.58 -2.47
C PHE A 22 2.19 8.57 -3.33
N ILE A 23 3.49 8.72 -3.05
CA ILE A 23 4.40 9.48 -3.92
C ILE A 23 5.30 8.47 -4.62
N PHE A 24 5.32 8.52 -5.94
CA PHE A 24 6.19 7.69 -6.77
C PHE A 24 7.23 8.56 -7.47
N GLU A 25 8.50 8.34 -7.12
CA GLU A 25 9.63 8.91 -7.84
C GLU A 25 9.93 8.05 -9.09
N ILE A 26 9.83 8.65 -10.27
CA ILE A 26 9.97 7.97 -11.55
C ILE A 26 11.17 8.53 -12.30
N TYR A 27 12.16 7.66 -12.53
CA TYR A 27 13.37 7.98 -13.29
C TYR A 27 13.12 7.90 -14.81
N MET A 28 13.59 8.85 -15.59
CA MET A 28 13.50 8.88 -17.05
C MET A 28 14.64 8.07 -17.68
N LYS A 29 14.57 6.74 -17.61
CA LYS A 29 15.37 5.89 -18.52
C LYS A 29 14.63 5.75 -19.85
N PRO A 30 15.23 6.13 -20.99
CA PRO A 30 14.65 5.85 -22.31
C PRO A 30 14.52 4.34 -22.47
N SER A 31 13.30 3.85 -22.42
CA SER A 31 12.98 2.45 -22.67
C SER A 31 11.54 2.38 -23.10
N SER A 32 11.27 1.67 -24.19
CA SER A 32 9.92 1.34 -24.62
C SER A 32 9.20 0.40 -23.64
N SER A 33 9.89 -0.10 -22.62
CA SER A 33 9.35 -1.02 -21.63
C SER A 33 8.46 -0.34 -20.60
N ILE A 34 7.33 -0.97 -20.33
CA ILE A 34 6.46 -0.62 -19.20
C ILE A 34 7.19 -0.93 -17.88
N ARG A 35 7.11 0.01 -16.96
CA ARG A 35 7.68 -0.08 -15.61
C ARG A 35 6.58 -0.19 -14.56
N SER A 36 6.95 -0.61 -13.36
CA SER A 36 5.99 -0.93 -12.30
C SER A 36 6.54 -0.55 -10.93
N SER A 37 5.65 -0.12 -10.05
CA SER A 37 5.95 0.00 -8.62
C SER A 37 6.08 -1.39 -7.97
N PRO A 38 6.65 -1.47 -6.76
CA PRO A 38 6.35 -2.57 -5.84
C PRO A 38 4.83 -2.74 -5.65
N ILE A 39 4.44 -3.94 -5.21
CA ILE A 39 3.06 -4.16 -4.78
C ILE A 39 2.82 -3.35 -3.51
N PHE A 40 1.69 -2.68 -3.42
CA PHE A 40 1.27 -1.98 -2.21
C PHE A 40 -0.16 -2.37 -1.84
N ASN A 41 -0.38 -2.57 -0.54
CA ASN A 41 -1.70 -2.93 -0.03
C ASN A 41 -2.49 -1.68 0.37
N PHE A 42 -3.75 -1.58 -0.06
CA PHE A 42 -4.67 -0.53 0.32
C PHE A 42 -6.14 -0.94 0.15
N GLY A 43 -6.95 -0.63 1.16
CA GLY A 43 -8.37 -1.02 1.19
C GLY A 43 -8.59 -2.53 1.25
N GLY A 44 -7.63 -3.30 1.76
CA GLY A 44 -7.67 -4.76 1.77
C GLY A 44 -7.22 -5.42 0.47
N HIS A 45 -6.82 -4.63 -0.53
CA HIS A 45 -6.46 -5.10 -1.86
C HIS A 45 -4.99 -4.82 -2.19
N ASP A 46 -4.40 -5.70 -2.99
CA ASP A 46 -3.04 -5.52 -3.51
C ASP A 46 -3.07 -4.78 -4.85
N TRP A 47 -2.27 -3.73 -4.95
CA TRP A 47 -2.22 -2.86 -6.12
C TRP A 47 -0.82 -2.73 -6.67
N ARG A 48 -0.73 -2.41 -7.96
CA ARG A 48 0.52 -2.04 -8.62
C ARG A 48 0.31 -0.92 -9.61
N LEU A 49 1.04 0.16 -9.42
CA LEU A 49 1.10 1.25 -10.39
C LEU A 49 2.05 0.84 -11.52
N ARG A 50 1.65 1.12 -12.76
CA ARG A 50 2.52 0.94 -13.93
C ARG A 50 2.56 2.19 -14.76
N TRP A 51 3.69 2.39 -15.42
CA TRP A 51 3.88 3.53 -16.28
C TRP A 51 4.79 3.24 -17.46
N ASN A 52 4.61 4.06 -18.50
CA ASN A 52 5.51 4.16 -19.64
C ASN A 52 5.76 5.65 -19.90
N ILE A 53 6.90 6.01 -20.47
CA ILE A 53 7.20 7.36 -20.89
C ILE A 53 7.28 7.36 -22.41
N SER A 54 6.41 8.13 -23.06
CA SER A 54 6.38 8.25 -24.51
C SER A 54 7.59 9.02 -25.06
N CYS A 55 7.82 8.93 -26.37
CA CYS A 55 8.78 9.79 -27.06
C CYS A 55 8.41 11.28 -27.02
N SER A 56 7.12 11.61 -26.80
CA SER A 56 6.60 12.96 -26.59
C SER A 56 6.79 13.49 -25.16
N LYS A 57 7.53 12.80 -24.29
CA LYS A 57 7.71 13.15 -22.86
C LYS A 57 6.40 13.21 -22.09
N GLU A 58 5.50 12.28 -22.38
CA GLU A 58 4.28 12.08 -21.60
C GLU A 58 4.41 10.80 -20.76
N VAL A 59 3.93 10.85 -19.53
CA VAL A 59 3.81 9.65 -18.70
C VAL A 59 2.44 9.03 -18.93
N LEU A 60 2.40 7.78 -19.38
CA LEU A 60 1.20 6.96 -19.47
C LEU A 60 1.06 6.14 -18.20
N LEU A 61 -0.13 6.08 -17.62
CA LEU A 61 -0.37 5.46 -16.31
C LEU A 61 -1.44 4.38 -16.36
N TRP A 62 -1.14 3.25 -15.70
CA TRP A 62 -2.08 2.16 -15.44
C TRP A 62 -2.06 1.80 -13.98
N LEU A 63 -3.20 1.35 -13.46
CA LEU A 63 -3.28 0.74 -12.14
C LEU A 63 -3.81 -0.68 -12.27
N LEU A 64 -3.10 -1.61 -11.66
CA LEU A 64 -3.39 -3.04 -11.66
C LEU A 64 -3.86 -3.45 -10.27
N LEU A 65 -4.99 -4.15 -10.20
CA LEU A 65 -5.47 -4.86 -9.02
C LEU A 65 -4.90 -6.28 -9.06
N ILE A 66 -4.13 -6.72 -8.07
CA ILE A 66 -3.36 -7.97 -8.07
C ILE A 66 -4.12 -9.04 -7.27
N PRO A 67 -4.22 -10.25 -7.85
CA PRO A 67 -5.48 -10.87 -8.17
C PRO A 67 -6.43 -10.92 -6.98
N GLU A 68 -7.66 -10.48 -7.23
CA GLU A 68 -8.79 -10.51 -6.32
C GLU A 68 -9.90 -11.35 -6.95
N ASP A 69 -10.83 -11.91 -6.17
CA ASP A 69 -11.94 -12.69 -6.73
C ASP A 69 -13.13 -11.83 -7.17
N HIS A 70 -13.03 -10.50 -7.02
CA HIS A 70 -14.11 -9.56 -7.29
C HIS A 70 -13.59 -8.24 -7.88
N GLU A 71 -14.49 -7.47 -8.49
CA GLU A 71 -14.17 -6.15 -9.02
C GLU A 71 -14.18 -5.09 -7.91
N VAL A 72 -13.24 -4.14 -7.99
CA VAL A 72 -13.12 -3.04 -7.02
C VAL A 72 -13.41 -1.72 -7.73
N LYS A 73 -14.38 -0.96 -7.24
CA LYS A 73 -14.62 0.39 -7.75
C LYS A 73 -13.75 1.40 -7.00
N ALA A 74 -12.89 2.09 -7.73
CA ALA A 74 -12.02 3.10 -7.17
C ALA A 74 -11.94 4.35 -8.05
N THR A 75 -11.78 5.49 -7.39
CA THR A 75 -11.39 6.74 -8.03
C THR A 75 -9.91 6.97 -7.75
N VAL A 76 -9.15 7.26 -8.80
CA VAL A 76 -7.71 7.51 -8.71
C VAL A 76 -7.46 8.94 -9.16
N GLN A 77 -6.68 9.68 -8.39
CA GLN A 77 -6.19 11.00 -8.74
C GLN A 77 -4.67 10.97 -8.82
N PHE A 78 -4.12 11.35 -9.96
CA PHE A 78 -2.72 11.68 -10.10
C PHE A 78 -2.53 13.19 -10.11
N THR A 79 -1.52 13.67 -9.43
CA THR A 79 -1.10 15.07 -9.45
C THR A 79 0.41 15.09 -9.63
N MET A 80 0.90 15.87 -10.59
CA MET A 80 2.34 16.04 -10.77
C MET A 80 2.88 16.90 -9.63
N LEU A 81 4.05 16.56 -9.09
CA LEU A 81 4.75 17.47 -8.20
C LEU A 81 5.70 18.35 -9.02
N ASP A 82 5.86 19.59 -8.59
CA ASP A 82 6.86 20.48 -9.13
C ASP A 82 8.28 20.12 -8.65
N LYS A 83 9.28 20.90 -9.08
CA LYS A 83 10.69 20.70 -8.70
C LYS A 83 10.99 20.93 -7.21
N TYR A 84 10.05 21.50 -6.46
CA TYR A 84 10.15 21.72 -5.01
C TYR A 84 9.40 20.65 -4.21
N GLY A 85 8.71 19.72 -4.88
CA GLY A 85 7.88 18.71 -4.23
C GLY A 85 6.50 19.22 -3.82
N GLU A 86 6.04 20.34 -4.38
CA GLU A 86 4.68 20.84 -4.17
C GLU A 86 3.73 20.32 -5.25
N LEU A 87 2.44 20.19 -4.93
CA LEU A 87 1.43 19.75 -5.88
C LEU A 87 1.25 20.82 -6.97
N SER A 88 1.53 20.44 -8.22
CA SER A 88 1.28 21.31 -9.38
C SER A 88 -0.22 21.42 -9.70
N SER A 89 -0.58 22.39 -10.53
CA SER A 89 -1.93 22.51 -11.09
C SER A 89 -2.27 21.39 -12.09
N GLN A 90 -1.29 20.60 -12.52
CA GLN A 90 -1.50 19.49 -13.44
C GLN A 90 -1.91 18.23 -12.67
N TYR A 91 -3.16 17.84 -12.83
CA TYR A 91 -3.72 16.63 -12.25
C TYR A 91 -4.64 15.90 -13.21
N LYS A 92 -4.83 14.60 -12.95
CA LYS A 92 -5.74 13.72 -13.66
C LYS A 92 -6.53 12.90 -12.64
N ARG A 93 -7.85 13.05 -12.62
CA ARG A 93 -8.74 12.26 -11.76
C ARG A 93 -9.64 11.39 -12.61
N VAL A 94 -9.69 10.09 -12.32
CA VAL A 94 -10.46 9.10 -13.09
C VAL A 94 -11.14 8.12 -12.13
N SER A 95 -12.43 7.87 -12.35
CA SER A 95 -13.16 6.81 -11.67
C SER A 95 -13.31 5.59 -12.59
N ARG A 96 -12.94 4.41 -12.09
CA ARG A 96 -12.99 3.13 -12.82
C ARG A 96 -13.43 2.00 -11.90
N THR A 97 -14.03 0.98 -12.50
CA THR A 97 -14.16 -0.34 -11.89
C THR A 97 -12.97 -1.16 -12.35
N PHE A 98 -12.16 -1.62 -11.40
CA PHE A 98 -10.97 -2.39 -11.63
C PHE A 98 -11.35 -3.87 -11.62
N PRO A 99 -11.21 -4.58 -12.76
CA PRO A 99 -11.56 -5.98 -12.84
C PRO A 99 -10.54 -6.84 -12.10
N SER A 100 -10.99 -8.02 -11.68
CA SER A 100 -10.09 -9.07 -11.21
C SER A 100 -9.09 -9.46 -12.30
N THR A 101 -7.79 -9.40 -11.99
CA THR A 101 -6.75 -9.92 -12.90
C THR A 101 -6.67 -11.45 -12.93
N ALA A 102 -7.48 -12.16 -12.14
CA ALA A 102 -7.63 -13.60 -12.29
C ALA A 102 -8.26 -13.97 -13.65
N TYR A 103 -8.98 -13.02 -14.26
CA TYR A 103 -9.73 -13.22 -15.51
C TYR A 103 -9.52 -12.12 -16.58
N SER A 104 -8.68 -11.11 -16.31
CA SER A 104 -8.52 -9.95 -17.19
C SER A 104 -7.08 -9.74 -17.69
N ASP A 105 -6.92 -8.75 -18.58
CA ASP A 105 -5.61 -8.29 -19.06
C ASP A 105 -4.65 -8.02 -17.90
N LYS A 106 -3.49 -8.69 -17.95
CA LYS A 106 -2.41 -8.53 -16.97
C LYS A 106 -1.80 -7.13 -17.01
N MET A 107 -2.11 -6.31 -18.02
CA MET A 107 -1.63 -4.93 -18.16
C MET A 107 -2.15 -3.99 -17.06
N GLY A 108 -3.41 -4.17 -16.65
CA GLY A 108 -4.12 -3.29 -15.73
C GLY A 108 -4.95 -2.22 -16.44
N MET A 109 -5.69 -1.45 -15.67
CA MET A 109 -6.61 -0.44 -16.19
C MET A 109 -5.85 0.83 -16.57
N PHE A 110 -6.01 1.29 -17.82
CA PHE A 110 -5.44 2.56 -18.26
C PHE A 110 -6.16 3.74 -17.62
N LEU A 111 -5.39 4.64 -17.01
CA LEU A 111 -5.90 5.79 -16.27
C LEU A 111 -5.64 7.11 -17.01
N GLY A 112 -4.75 7.13 -18.00
CA GLY A 112 -4.50 8.31 -18.83
C GLY A 112 -3.03 8.64 -18.96
N HIS A 113 -2.75 9.83 -19.48
CA HIS A 113 -1.42 10.38 -19.61
C HIS A 113 -1.33 11.79 -19.01
N MET A 114 -0.12 12.23 -18.65
CA MET A 114 0.19 13.59 -18.20
C MET A 114 1.47 14.07 -18.89
N SER A 115 1.56 15.38 -19.17
CA SER A 115 2.77 15.99 -19.75
C SER A 115 3.83 16.16 -18.67
N LEU A 116 5.08 15.78 -18.99
CA LEU A 116 6.22 15.98 -18.09
C LEU A 116 6.88 17.36 -18.26
N GLU A 117 6.36 18.22 -19.15
CA GLU A 117 6.92 19.55 -19.39
C GLU A 117 6.97 20.36 -18.08
N ASN A 118 8.17 20.85 -17.74
CA ASN A 118 8.48 21.63 -16.53
C ASN A 118 8.44 20.88 -15.19
N HIS A 119 8.23 19.55 -15.18
CA HIS A 119 8.17 18.73 -13.95
C HIS A 119 9.34 17.75 -13.79
N ILE A 120 10.30 17.78 -14.72
CA ILE A 120 11.48 16.93 -14.71
C ILE A 120 12.61 17.65 -13.97
N THR A 121 13.17 17.00 -12.96
CA THR A 121 14.34 17.46 -12.21
C THR A 121 15.34 16.32 -12.17
N ASN A 122 16.60 16.53 -12.60
CA ASN A 122 17.64 15.49 -12.57
C ASN A 122 17.23 14.14 -13.19
N ASP A 123 16.56 14.18 -14.35
CA ASP A 123 16.01 12.99 -15.02
C ASP A 123 15.02 12.17 -14.17
N CYS A 124 14.44 12.73 -13.11
CA CYS A 124 13.31 12.15 -12.40
C CYS A 124 12.14 13.13 -12.33
N PHE A 125 10.95 12.58 -12.09
CA PHE A 125 9.76 13.35 -11.77
C PHE A 125 8.97 12.60 -10.70
N ASN A 126 8.16 13.33 -9.94
CA ASN A 126 7.34 12.75 -8.90
C ASN A 126 5.88 12.79 -9.30
N VAL A 127 5.17 11.68 -9.10
CA VAL A 127 3.73 11.58 -9.27
C VAL A 127 3.10 11.30 -7.91
N HIS A 128 2.23 12.20 -7.47
CA HIS A 128 1.38 12.01 -6.30
C HIS A 128 0.12 11.28 -6.75
N CYS A 129 -0.11 10.08 -6.22
CA CYS A 129 -1.26 9.23 -6.51
C CYS A 129 -2.14 9.14 -5.26
N THR A 130 -3.40 9.53 -5.37
CA THR A 130 -4.41 9.35 -4.33
C THR A 130 -5.48 8.40 -4.82
N ILE A 131 -5.72 7.34 -4.04
CA ILE A 131 -6.72 6.32 -4.35
C ILE A 131 -7.88 6.44 -3.36
N PHE A 132 -9.09 6.47 -3.90
CA PHE A 132 -10.37 6.48 -3.17
C PHE A 132 -11.09 5.18 -3.52
N ILE A 133 -11.36 4.32 -2.54
CA ILE A 133 -12.12 3.08 -2.76
C ILE A 133 -13.54 3.30 -2.26
N ASP A 134 -14.52 3.11 -3.14
CA ASP A 134 -15.93 3.18 -2.78
C ASP A 134 -16.27 1.93 -1.94
N GLY A 135 -16.45 2.10 -0.63
CA GLY A 135 -16.92 1.01 0.22
C GLY A 135 -18.39 0.69 -0.06
N LYS A 136 -18.70 -0.59 -0.27
CA LYS A 136 -19.95 -1.15 0.24
C LYS A 136 -19.59 -1.83 1.55
N THR A 137 -20.00 -1.27 2.68
CA THR A 137 -20.06 -2.07 3.91
C THR A 137 -21.17 -3.09 3.71
N THR A 138 -20.87 -4.22 3.05
CA THR A 138 -21.48 -5.44 3.54
C THR A 138 -20.94 -5.55 4.96
N LYS A 139 -21.83 -5.52 5.96
CA LYS A 139 -21.59 -6.21 7.21
C LYS A 139 -21.37 -7.68 6.86
N SER A 140 -20.19 -8.00 6.34
CA SER A 140 -19.63 -9.34 6.41
C SER A 140 -18.80 -9.33 7.68
N GLU A 141 -19.53 -9.40 8.80
CA GLU A 141 -19.08 -10.33 9.82
C GLU A 141 -18.86 -11.67 9.09
N LEU A 142 -17.70 -12.28 9.30
CA LEU A 142 -17.35 -13.63 8.84
C LEU A 142 -17.08 -13.79 7.33
N ASN A 143 -15.96 -13.25 6.86
CA ASN A 143 -15.10 -14.03 5.98
C ASN A 143 -13.65 -13.95 6.45
N GLN A 144 -13.43 -14.61 7.59
CA GLN A 144 -12.14 -14.86 8.24
C GLN A 144 -11.27 -15.86 7.45
N ASN A 145 -11.16 -15.74 6.12
CA ASN A 145 -10.35 -16.69 5.33
C ASN A 145 -9.46 -16.03 4.26
N SER A 146 -9.19 -14.71 4.32
CA SER A 146 -7.92 -14.23 3.78
C SER A 146 -6.85 -14.54 4.81
N ASN A 147 -6.28 -15.75 4.69
CA ASN A 147 -5.07 -16.21 5.34
C ASN A 147 -3.86 -15.37 4.87
N SER A 148 -3.92 -14.05 5.08
CA SER A 148 -2.75 -13.20 4.95
C SER A 148 -1.80 -13.64 6.05
N LEU A 149 -0.79 -14.42 5.66
CA LEU A 149 0.30 -14.83 6.55
C LEU A 149 0.89 -13.61 7.27
N VAL A 150 0.91 -12.45 6.61
CA VAL A 150 1.33 -11.18 7.22
C VAL A 150 0.43 -10.82 8.40
N LYS A 151 -0.90 -10.90 8.28
CA LYS A 151 -1.83 -10.61 9.38
C LYS A 151 -1.70 -11.64 10.52
N GLN A 152 -1.53 -12.92 10.19
CA GLN A 152 -1.33 -13.98 11.18
C GLN A 152 0.00 -13.82 11.93
N ILE A 153 1.09 -13.49 11.24
CA ILE A 153 2.41 -13.22 11.83
C ILE A 153 2.41 -11.90 12.61
N SER A 154 1.71 -10.86 12.14
CA SER A 154 1.55 -9.61 12.88
C SER A 154 0.77 -9.82 14.18
N ASN A 155 -0.27 -10.64 14.16
CA ASN A 155 -1.01 -11.00 15.37
C ASN A 155 -0.16 -11.80 16.35
N LEU A 156 0.72 -12.68 15.85
CA LEU A 156 1.73 -13.35 16.69
C LEU A 156 2.68 -12.34 17.34
N PHE A 157 3.19 -11.36 16.58
CA PHE A 157 4.06 -10.30 17.12
C PHE A 157 3.37 -9.46 18.21
N LEU A 158 2.06 -9.23 18.09
CA LEU A 158 1.29 -8.46 19.08
C LEU A 158 0.87 -9.28 20.30
N SER A 159 0.81 -10.62 20.17
CA SER A 159 0.50 -11.52 21.27
C SER A 159 1.76 -11.87 22.05
N GLN A 160 1.69 -11.72 23.38
CA GLN A 160 2.79 -12.12 24.27
C GLN A 160 2.80 -13.63 24.54
N ASP A 161 1.74 -14.35 24.14
CA ASP A 161 1.51 -15.75 24.51
C ASP A 161 2.58 -16.70 23.96
N THR A 162 3.24 -16.32 22.86
CA THR A 162 4.32 -17.09 22.23
C THR A 162 5.67 -16.40 22.31
N SER A 163 5.85 -15.44 23.23
CA SER A 163 7.14 -14.81 23.45
C SER A 163 8.13 -15.80 24.06
N ASP A 164 9.34 -15.86 23.51
CA ASP A 164 10.41 -16.78 23.89
C ASP A 164 11.70 -16.05 24.28
N ILE A 165 11.64 -14.71 24.34
CA ILE A 165 12.69 -13.82 24.84
C ILE A 165 12.05 -12.53 25.40
N THR A 166 12.73 -11.90 26.37
CA THR A 166 12.34 -10.60 26.92
C THR A 166 13.57 -9.69 26.93
N PHE A 167 13.43 -8.47 26.42
CA PHE A 167 14.47 -7.44 26.54
C PHE A 167 14.19 -6.54 27.75
N GLU A 168 15.23 -6.18 28.49
CA GLU A 168 15.16 -5.12 29.48
C GLU A 168 15.80 -3.86 28.88
N VAL A 169 15.03 -2.77 28.80
CA VAL A 169 15.49 -1.48 28.30
C VAL A 169 15.06 -0.42 29.31
N ASP A 170 16.04 0.25 29.93
CA ASP A 170 15.83 1.30 30.94
C ASP A 170 14.89 0.88 32.09
N GLY A 171 14.93 -0.40 32.49
CA GLY A 171 14.12 -0.97 33.57
C GLY A 171 12.71 -1.42 33.14
N GLU A 172 12.37 -1.29 31.86
CA GLU A 172 11.12 -1.83 31.29
C GLU A 172 11.39 -3.14 30.52
N THR A 173 10.47 -4.10 30.67
CA THR A 173 10.59 -5.42 30.04
C THR A 173 9.71 -5.54 28.79
N PHE A 174 10.30 -5.96 27.67
CA PHE A 174 9.66 -6.11 26.37
C PHE A 174 9.70 -7.58 25.92
N PRO A 175 8.61 -8.36 26.12
CA PRO A 175 8.52 -9.70 25.56
C PRO A 175 8.52 -9.66 24.04
N ALA A 176 9.24 -10.57 23.39
CA ALA A 176 9.42 -10.63 21.95
C ALA A 176 9.62 -12.07 21.46
N HIS A 177 9.82 -12.23 20.14
CA HIS A 177 9.99 -13.54 19.50
C HIS A 177 11.35 -13.64 18.79
N ARG A 178 12.20 -14.56 19.22
CA ARG A 178 13.56 -14.79 18.70
C ARG A 178 13.55 -15.02 17.19
N ALA A 179 12.62 -15.84 16.71
CA ALA A 179 12.49 -16.15 15.28
C ALA A 179 12.19 -14.91 14.42
N VAL A 180 11.33 -14.01 14.91
CA VAL A 180 10.96 -12.77 14.20
C VAL A 180 12.13 -11.79 14.18
N LEU A 181 12.80 -11.61 15.32
CA LEU A 181 13.97 -10.75 15.45
C LEU A 181 15.12 -11.22 14.55
N ALA A 182 15.41 -12.51 14.55
CA ALA A 182 16.44 -13.11 13.71
C ALA A 182 16.10 -13.05 12.21
N ALA A 183 14.83 -13.18 11.83
CA ALA A 183 14.40 -13.02 10.45
C ALA A 183 14.57 -11.56 9.95
N ARG A 184 14.49 -10.57 10.86
CA ARG A 184 14.50 -9.15 10.52
C ARG A 184 15.82 -8.43 10.73
N SER A 185 16.71 -8.98 11.57
CA SER A 185 17.99 -8.38 11.91
C SER A 185 19.10 -9.43 11.89
N PRO A 186 20.14 -9.28 11.04
CA PRO A 186 21.29 -10.18 11.06
C PRO A 186 22.07 -10.10 12.38
N VAL A 187 22.01 -8.98 13.09
CA VAL A 187 22.62 -8.82 14.42
C VAL A 187 21.90 -9.72 15.43
N PHE A 188 20.58 -9.61 15.54
CA PHE A 188 19.81 -10.50 16.41
C PHE A 188 19.89 -11.96 15.98
N LYS A 189 20.01 -12.24 14.67
CA LYS A 189 20.24 -13.62 14.21
C LYS A 189 21.57 -14.18 14.72
N ALA A 190 22.65 -13.41 14.64
CA ALA A 190 23.95 -13.82 15.13
C ALA A 190 23.97 -13.93 16.66
N GLU A 191 23.35 -13.00 17.37
CA GLU A 191 23.30 -12.98 18.83
C GLU A 191 22.43 -14.10 19.41
N LEU A 192 21.26 -14.37 18.79
CA LEU A 192 20.29 -15.34 19.30
C LEU A 192 20.51 -16.77 18.79
N PHE A 193 21.17 -16.94 17.63
CA PHE A 193 21.36 -18.23 16.96
C PHE A 193 22.79 -18.48 16.46
N GLY A 194 23.73 -17.57 16.70
CA GLY A 194 25.15 -17.82 16.45
C GLY A 194 25.73 -18.80 17.48
N GLN A 195 26.78 -19.52 17.10
CA GLN A 195 27.55 -20.33 18.05
C GLN A 195 28.32 -19.40 18.98
N MET A 196 27.84 -19.23 20.22
CA MET A 196 28.72 -18.83 21.32
C MET A 196 29.58 -20.05 21.68
N VAL A 197 30.86 -20.01 21.29
CA VAL A 197 31.89 -20.82 21.94
C VAL A 197 32.16 -20.18 23.28
N GLU A 198 31.37 -20.51 24.30
CA GLU A 198 31.81 -20.35 25.67
C GLU A 198 32.81 -21.47 25.94
N ALA A 199 34.09 -21.11 25.89
CA ALA A 199 35.15 -21.97 26.39
C ALA A 199 34.93 -22.15 27.89
N ASN A 200 34.39 -23.30 28.29
CA ASN A 200 34.65 -23.87 29.61
C ASN A 200 36.16 -24.00 29.73
N THR A 201 36.79 -23.04 30.40
CA THR A 201 38.08 -23.28 31.03
C THR A 201 37.77 -23.86 32.39
N ASP A 202 37.65 -25.18 32.41
CA ASP A 202 37.75 -25.97 33.62
C ASP A 202 39.14 -25.67 34.23
N CYS A 203 39.15 -25.15 35.45
CA CYS A 203 40.32 -25.08 36.30
C CYS A 203 40.20 -26.17 37.37
N GLU A 204 40.82 -27.32 37.12
CA GLU A 204 41.51 -28.16 38.13
C GLU A 204 42.78 -28.75 37.50
#